data_AF-A0A6N2L2Z1-F1
#
_entry.id   AF-A0A6N2L2Z1-F1
#
_cell.length_a   1.000
_cell.length_b   1.000
_cell.length_c   1.000
_cell.angle_alpha   90.00
_cell.angle_beta   90.00
_cell.angle_gamma   90.00
#
_symmetry.space_group_name_H-M   'P 1'
#
loop_
_entity.id
_entity.type
_entity.pdbx_description
1 polymer ?
#
loop_
_entity_poly.entity_id
_entity_poly.type
_entity_poly.pdbx_seq_one_letter_code
_entity_poly.pdbx_strand_id
1 'polypeptide(L)'
;MAVEYKCCETDFFVNIVIIIMLVMFAGLMSGLTLGLMSMSLVDLEVLAKSGTPKNRKYAAKILPVVKNQHLLLCTLLICNATAMEALPIFLDNLVTAGVAILISVTLILLFGEILPQSVCSRYGLAIGATVAPFVRLLVWICFPVAYPISKLLDFLLGHGHAALFRRAELKTLVNLHGNEVEN
;
A
#
# COMPACT_ATOMS: atom_id res chain seq x y z
N MET A 1 25.99 28.41 -6.62
CA MET A 1 25.73 27.62 -7.84
C MET A 1 24.40 28.14 -8.37
N ALA A 2 24.44 28.90 -9.47
CA ALA A 2 23.23 29.51 -10.02
C ALA A 2 22.39 28.39 -10.64
N VAL A 3 21.19 28.18 -10.12
CA VAL A 3 20.21 27.29 -10.72
C VAL A 3 19.74 28.00 -11.99
N GLU A 4 20.27 27.59 -13.15
CA GLU A 4 19.72 27.99 -14.44
C GLU A 4 18.32 27.38 -14.54
N TYR A 5 17.30 28.20 -14.28
CA TYR A 5 15.92 27.85 -14.56
C TYR A 5 15.75 27.76 -16.08
N LYS A 6 15.98 26.58 -16.66
CA LYS A 6 15.48 26.23 -17.99
C LYS A 6 13.96 26.02 -17.92
N CYS A 7 13.24 27.08 -17.53
CA CYS A 7 11.82 27.17 -17.79
C CYS A 7 11.65 27.20 -19.31
N CYS A 8 10.79 26.31 -19.84
CA CYS A 8 10.43 26.18 -21.25
C CYS A 8 11.20 25.15 -22.12
N GLU A 9 11.80 24.10 -21.53
CA GLU A 9 12.26 22.92 -22.26
C GLU A 9 11.34 21.72 -22.00
N THR A 10 11.24 20.77 -22.94
CA THR A 10 10.37 19.58 -22.83
C THR A 10 10.63 18.79 -21.54
N ASP A 11 11.88 18.78 -21.06
CA ASP A 11 12.29 18.15 -19.81
C ASP A 11 11.59 18.70 -18.56
N PHE A 12 11.23 19.99 -18.54
CA PHE A 12 10.49 20.59 -17.43
C PHE A 12 9.08 20.00 -17.30
N PHE A 13 8.37 19.90 -18.43
CA PHE A 13 7.04 19.29 -18.45
C PHE A 13 7.10 17.79 -18.13
N VAL A 14 8.12 17.08 -18.64
CA VAL A 14 8.33 15.67 -18.33
C VAL A 14 8.54 15.47 -16.83
N ASN A 15 9.39 16.28 -16.19
CA ASN A 15 9.62 16.21 -14.74
C ASN A 15 8.33 16.47 -13.93
N ILE A 16 7.53 17.45 -14.32
CA ILE A 16 6.23 17.71 -13.67
C ILE A 16 5.28 16.51 -13.79
N VAL A 17 5.16 15.92 -14.97
CA VAL A 17 4.31 14.73 -15.16
C VAL A 17 4.80 13.56 -14.31
N ILE A 18 6.12 13.35 -14.23
CA ILE A 18 6.73 12.32 -13.37
C ILE A 18 6.39 12.59 -11.90
N ILE A 19 6.54 13.82 -11.42
CA ILE A 19 6.23 14.20 -10.03
C ILE A 19 4.75 13.91 -9.71
N ILE A 20 3.82 14.33 -10.59
CA ILE A 20 2.39 14.07 -10.39
C ILE A 20 2.11 12.56 -10.33
N MET A 21 2.71 11.78 -11.24
CA MET A 21 2.56 10.32 -11.23
C MET A 21 3.11 9.71 -9.93
N LEU A 22 4.29 10.16 -9.46
CA LEU A 22 4.91 9.69 -8.23
C LEU A 22 4.05 9.99 -7.00
N VAL A 23 3.48 11.19 -6.89
CA VAL A 23 2.57 11.56 -5.79
C VAL A 23 1.34 10.66 -5.78
N MET A 24 0.70 10.47 -6.95
CA MET A 24 -0.49 9.64 -7.07
C MET A 24 -0.20 8.18 -6.73
N PHE A 25 0.96 7.68 -7.17
CA PHE A 25 1.40 6.31 -6.89
C PHE A 25 1.74 6.12 -5.41
N ALA A 26 2.51 7.02 -4.79
CA ALA A 26 2.80 7.01 -3.36
C ALA A 26 1.50 7.06 -2.54
N GLY A 27 0.58 7.96 -2.92
CA GLY A 27 -0.75 8.08 -2.32
C GLY A 27 -1.54 6.78 -2.34
N LEU A 28 -1.59 6.13 -3.50
CA LEU A 28 -2.26 4.85 -3.66
C LEU A 28 -1.60 3.76 -2.80
N MET A 29 -0.26 3.71 -2.75
CA MET A 29 0.45 2.70 -1.94
C MET A 29 0.27 2.93 -0.43
N SER A 30 0.40 4.16 0.03
CA SER A 30 0.19 4.53 1.44
C SER A 30 -1.26 4.28 1.88
N GLY A 31 -2.22 4.70 1.05
CA GLY A 31 -3.64 4.47 1.28
C GLY A 31 -4.02 2.98 1.30
N LEU A 32 -3.47 2.18 0.37
CA LEU A 32 -3.69 0.73 0.36
C LEU A 32 -3.04 0.02 1.53
N THR A 33 -1.87 0.47 1.97
CA THR A 33 -1.20 -0.07 3.15
C THR A 33 -2.12 0.07 4.37
N LEU A 34 -2.65 1.27 4.60
CA LEU A 34 -3.59 1.51 5.70
C LEU A 34 -4.91 0.75 5.49
N GLY A 35 -5.49 0.82 4.28
CA GLY A 35 -6.79 0.23 3.97
C GLY A 35 -6.79 -1.30 4.06
N LEU A 36 -5.73 -1.97 3.61
CA LEU A 36 -5.60 -3.43 3.65
C LEU A 36 -5.18 -3.91 5.04
N MET A 37 -4.42 -3.13 5.80
CA MET A 37 -4.09 -3.44 7.20
C MET A 37 -5.26 -3.23 8.15
N SER A 38 -6.13 -2.27 7.85
CA SER A 38 -7.35 -2.02 8.62
C SER A 38 -8.42 -3.10 8.38
N MET A 39 -8.25 -3.98 7.40
CA MET A 39 -9.19 -5.06 7.12
C MET A 39 -8.74 -6.38 7.73
N SER A 40 -9.57 -6.95 8.61
CA SER A 40 -9.36 -8.30 9.12
C SER A 40 -9.62 -9.33 8.02
N LEU A 41 -8.77 -10.35 7.92
CA LEU A 41 -8.95 -11.48 7.00
C LEU A 41 -10.30 -12.18 7.20
N VAL A 42 -10.71 -12.31 8.46
CA VAL A 42 -11.98 -12.87 8.89
C VAL A 42 -13.15 -12.07 8.32
N ASP A 43 -13.12 -10.74 8.42
CA ASP A 43 -14.17 -9.88 7.90
C ASP A 43 -14.29 -10.02 6.38
N LEU A 44 -13.17 -10.13 5.66
CA LEU A 44 -13.16 -10.41 4.22
C LEU A 44 -13.76 -11.78 3.90
N GLU A 45 -13.47 -12.82 4.68
CA GLU A 45 -14.00 -14.16 4.44
C GLU A 45 -15.52 -14.20 4.67
N VAL A 46 -16.01 -13.55 5.73
CA VAL A 46 -17.44 -13.37 5.98
C VAL A 46 -18.09 -12.58 4.85
N LEU A 47 -17.47 -11.50 4.36
CA LEU A 47 -17.98 -10.74 3.23
C LEU A 47 -17.96 -11.51 1.91
N ALA A 48 -16.99 -12.42 1.72
CA ALA A 48 -16.90 -13.30 0.56
C ALA A 48 -17.95 -14.42 0.58
N LYS A 49 -18.44 -14.83 1.76
CA LYS A 49 -19.49 -15.86 1.90
C LYS A 49 -20.90 -15.26 1.97
N SER A 50 -21.08 -14.23 2.78
CA SER A 50 -22.40 -13.70 3.18
C SER A 50 -22.62 -12.23 2.79
N GLY A 51 -21.66 -11.59 2.12
CA GLY A 51 -21.81 -10.21 1.64
C GLY A 51 -22.73 -10.08 0.42
N THR A 52 -23.09 -8.83 0.10
CA THR A 52 -23.83 -8.52 -1.14
C THR A 52 -23.09 -9.05 -2.38
N PRO A 53 -23.78 -9.37 -3.49
CA PRO A 53 -23.14 -9.96 -4.68
C PRO A 53 -22.00 -9.11 -5.26
N LYS A 54 -22.01 -7.78 -5.03
CA LYS A 54 -20.90 -6.88 -5.38
C LYS A 54 -19.72 -7.04 -4.40
N ASN A 55 -19.98 -6.95 -3.09
CA ASN A 55 -18.93 -7.08 -2.06
C ASN A 55 -18.28 -8.46 -2.06
N ARG A 56 -19.04 -9.51 -2.36
CA ARG A 56 -18.55 -10.88 -2.51
C ARG A 56 -17.47 -11.00 -3.61
N LYS A 57 -17.71 -10.38 -4.77
CA LYS A 57 -16.72 -10.36 -5.87
C LYS A 57 -15.47 -9.57 -5.49
N TYR A 58 -15.63 -8.48 -4.74
CA TYR A 58 -14.52 -7.65 -4.28
C TYR A 58 -13.66 -8.36 -3.24
N ALA A 59 -14.28 -8.94 -2.21
CA ALA A 59 -13.60 -9.72 -1.19
C ALA A 59 -12.85 -10.92 -1.80
N ALA A 60 -13.47 -11.66 -2.73
CA ALA A 60 -12.84 -12.79 -3.39
C ALA A 60 -11.57 -12.42 -4.19
N LYS A 61 -11.50 -11.19 -4.73
CA LYS A 61 -10.29 -10.69 -5.43
C LYS A 61 -9.18 -10.25 -4.47
N ILE A 62 -9.55 -9.64 -3.34
CA ILE A 62 -8.59 -9.12 -2.37
C ILE A 62 -8.02 -10.26 -1.50
N LEU A 63 -8.86 -11.23 -1.11
CA LEU A 63 -8.51 -12.35 -0.22
C LEU A 63 -7.17 -13.04 -0.55
N PRO A 64 -6.87 -13.44 -1.81
CA PRO A 64 -5.58 -14.07 -2.12
C PRO A 64 -4.39 -13.12 -2.00
N VAL A 65 -4.59 -11.81 -2.14
CA VAL A 65 -3.55 -10.78 -2.02
C VAL A 65 -3.21 -10.55 -0.55
N VAL A 66 -4.23 -10.42 0.31
CA VAL A 66 -4.05 -10.24 1.75
C VAL A 66 -3.64 -11.51 2.49
N LYS A 67 -3.80 -12.70 1.90
CA LYS A 67 -3.36 -13.98 2.51
C LYS A 67 -1.86 -13.98 2.88
N ASN A 68 -1.03 -13.26 2.13
CA ASN A 68 0.40 -13.08 2.43
C ASN A 68 0.68 -11.65 2.92
N GLN A 69 0.08 -11.25 4.05
CA GLN A 69 0.17 -9.87 4.56
C GLN A 69 1.62 -9.37 4.66
N HIS A 70 2.56 -10.13 5.21
CA HIS A 70 3.95 -9.67 5.36
C HIS A 70 4.62 -9.33 4.03
N LEU A 71 4.48 -10.19 3.01
CA LEU A 71 5.05 -9.97 1.68
C LEU A 71 4.38 -8.78 0.97
N LEU A 72 3.06 -8.68 1.11
CA LEU A 72 2.27 -7.58 0.58
C LEU A 72 2.69 -6.25 1.20
N LEU A 73 2.77 -6.18 2.52
CA LEU A 73 3.19 -4.99 3.26
C LEU A 73 4.60 -4.58 2.88
N CYS A 74 5.53 -5.53 2.85
CA CYS A 74 6.91 -5.26 2.44
C CYS A 74 6.95 -4.67 1.02
N THR A 75 6.20 -5.24 0.08
CA THR A 75 6.10 -4.72 -1.28
C THR A 75 5.53 -3.30 -1.33
N LEU A 76 4.38 -3.07 -0.68
CA LEU A 76 3.71 -1.77 -0.68
C LEU A 76 4.59 -0.69 -0.03
N LEU A 77 5.27 -1.02 1.08
CA LEU A 77 6.19 -0.12 1.76
C LEU A 77 7.42 0.21 0.92
N ILE A 78 8.03 -0.78 0.25
CA ILE A 78 9.16 -0.54 -0.65
C ILE A 78 8.75 0.37 -1.81
N CYS A 79 7.61 0.10 -2.43
CA CYS A 79 7.09 0.92 -3.53
C CYS A 79 6.78 2.35 -3.07
N ASN A 80 6.18 2.49 -1.90
CA ASN A 80 5.87 3.78 -1.30
C ASN A 80 7.14 4.57 -0.99
N ALA A 81 8.10 3.96 -0.29
CA ALA A 81 9.37 4.59 0.07
C ALA A 81 10.17 5.01 -1.17
N THR A 82 10.19 4.15 -2.21
CA THR A 82 10.85 4.47 -3.48
C THR A 82 10.22 5.70 -4.13
N ALA A 83 8.89 5.81 -4.14
CA ALA A 83 8.20 6.95 -4.73
C ALA A 83 8.40 8.24 -3.92
N MET A 84 8.39 8.13 -2.58
CA MET A 84 8.61 9.26 -1.66
C MET A 84 10.04 9.81 -1.76
N GLU A 85 11.04 8.95 -1.94
CA GLU A 85 12.44 9.37 -2.13
C GLU A 85 12.73 9.85 -3.55
N ALA A 86 12.07 9.29 -4.57
CA ALA A 86 12.25 9.72 -5.95
C ALA A 86 11.76 11.16 -6.18
N LEU A 87 10.66 11.55 -5.53
CA LEU A 87 10.04 12.87 -5.72
C LEU A 87 10.97 14.06 -5.42
N PRO A 88 11.63 14.17 -4.24
CA PRO A 88 12.55 15.26 -3.96
C PRO A 88 13.75 15.26 -4.91
N ILE A 89 14.22 14.10 -5.37
CA ILE A 89 15.31 13.99 -6.36
C ILE A 89 14.91 14.65 -7.69
N PHE A 90 13.69 14.42 -8.17
CA PHE A 90 13.20 15.10 -9.36
C PHE A 90 12.91 16.59 -9.11
N LEU A 91 12.50 16.97 -7.90
CA LEU A 91 12.25 18.37 -7.54
C LEU A 91 13.53 19.20 -7.43
N ASP A 92 14.63 18.60 -6.95
CA ASP A 92 15.95 19.26 -6.81
C ASP A 92 16.52 19.71 -8.17
N ASN A 93 16.13 19.04 -9.26
CA ASN A 93 16.48 19.46 -10.62
C ASN A 93 15.71 20.71 -11.10
N LEU A 94 14.64 21.12 -10.41
CA LEU A 94 13.76 22.21 -10.83
C LEU A 94 13.89 23.47 -9.95
N VAL A 95 14.25 23.31 -8.68
CA VAL A 95 14.33 24.41 -7.70
C VAL A 95 15.53 24.22 -6.78
N THR A 96 15.95 25.30 -6.10
CA THR A 96 17.03 25.25 -5.12
C THR A 96 16.77 24.20 -4.03
N ALA A 97 17.77 23.39 -3.66
CA ALA A 97 17.67 22.26 -2.73
C ALA A 97 16.82 22.50 -1.47
N GLY A 98 17.00 23.64 -0.78
CA GLY A 98 16.21 23.95 0.42
C GLY A 98 14.71 24.14 0.13
N VAL A 99 14.37 24.75 -1.01
CA VAL A 99 12.99 24.92 -1.47
C VAL A 99 12.43 23.60 -2.00
N ALA A 100 13.27 22.77 -2.64
CA ALA A 100 12.90 21.46 -3.15
C ALA A 100 12.39 20.55 -2.02
N ILE A 101 13.14 20.49 -0.92
CA ILE A 101 12.79 19.69 0.25
C ILE A 101 11.48 20.21 0.88
N LEU A 102 11.34 21.52 1.09
CA LEU A 102 10.15 22.08 1.72
C LEU A 102 8.88 21.81 0.90
N ILE A 103 8.94 22.02 -0.42
CA ILE A 103 7.81 21.77 -1.32
C ILE A 103 7.51 20.27 -1.41
N SER A 104 8.53 19.42 -1.59
CA SER A 104 8.34 17.96 -1.70
C SER A 104 7.70 17.36 -0.45
N VAL A 105 8.19 17.71 0.75
CA VAL A 105 7.61 17.22 2.01
C VAL A 105 6.15 17.66 2.15
N THR A 106 5.84 18.92 1.84
CA THR A 106 4.46 19.43 1.92
C THR A 106 3.53 18.71 0.95
N LEU A 107 3.98 18.48 -0.29
CA LEU A 107 3.21 17.78 -1.31
C LEU A 107 3.00 16.30 -0.97
N ILE A 108 4.06 15.60 -0.53
CA ILE A 108 3.98 14.19 -0.13
C ILE A 108 3.04 14.02 1.06
N LEU A 109 3.17 14.84 2.11
CA LEU A 109 2.32 14.70 3.29
C LEU A 109 0.85 14.94 2.98
N LEU A 110 0.52 16.03 2.27
CA LEU A 110 -0.88 16.37 1.99
C LEU A 110 -1.50 15.45 0.94
N PHE A 111 -0.84 15.30 -0.21
CA PHE A 111 -1.41 14.60 -1.37
C PHE A 111 -0.98 13.13 -1.48
N GLY A 112 0.18 12.77 -0.95
CA GLY A 112 0.72 11.40 -0.96
C GLY A 112 0.39 10.58 0.30
N GLU A 113 -0.05 11.20 1.40
CA GLU A 113 -0.38 10.46 2.61
C GLU A 113 -1.77 10.80 3.14
N ILE A 114 -1.98 12.02 3.63
CA ILE A 114 -3.19 12.37 4.40
C ILE A 114 -4.46 12.22 3.57
N LEU A 115 -4.50 12.82 2.36
CA LEU A 115 -5.68 12.75 1.50
C LEU A 115 -5.97 11.30 1.06
N PRO A 116 -5.02 10.54 0.45
CA PRO A 116 -5.25 9.16 0.05
C PRO A 116 -5.61 8.22 1.20
N GLN A 117 -4.97 8.36 2.36
CA GLN A 117 -5.24 7.54 3.54
C GLN A 117 -6.65 7.79 4.07
N SER A 118 -7.11 9.05 4.12
CA SER A 118 -8.48 9.37 4.54
C SER A 118 -9.54 8.75 3.63
N VAL A 119 -9.30 8.76 2.31
CA VAL A 119 -10.20 8.18 1.30
C VAL A 119 -10.16 6.65 1.37
N CYS A 120 -8.98 6.04 1.47
CA CYS A 120 -8.82 4.59 1.57
C CYS A 120 -9.34 4.02 2.89
N SER A 121 -9.33 4.80 3.98
CA SER A 121 -9.98 4.42 5.24
C SER A 121 -11.50 4.28 5.06
N ARG A 122 -12.12 5.17 4.28
CA ARG A 122 -13.58 5.16 4.07
C ARG A 122 -14.04 4.21 2.95
N TYR A 123 -13.24 4.05 1.89
CA TYR A 123 -13.60 3.29 0.69
C TYR A 123 -12.64 2.12 0.40
N GLY A 124 -11.91 1.64 1.40
CA GLY A 124 -10.83 0.67 1.25
C GLY A 124 -11.23 -0.62 0.53
N LEU A 125 -12.46 -1.10 0.73
CA LEU A 125 -12.92 -2.34 0.08
C LEU A 125 -13.09 -2.16 -1.43
N ALA A 126 -13.72 -1.05 -1.84
CA ALA A 126 -14.00 -0.77 -3.23
C ALA A 126 -12.71 -0.40 -3.99
N ILE A 127 -11.87 0.46 -3.39
CA ILE A 127 -10.59 0.86 -3.96
C ILE A 127 -9.66 -0.34 -4.01
N GLY A 128 -9.50 -1.06 -2.90
CA GLY A 128 -8.68 -2.26 -2.77
C GLY A 128 -9.06 -3.34 -3.78
N ALA A 129 -10.35 -3.55 -4.05
CA ALA A 129 -10.76 -4.55 -5.04
C ALA A 129 -10.54 -4.14 -6.49
N THR A 130 -10.63 -2.84 -6.76
CA THR A 130 -10.37 -2.28 -8.09
C THR A 130 -8.87 -2.35 -8.42
N VAL A 131 -8.03 -2.07 -7.44
CA VAL A 131 -6.57 -2.06 -7.59
C VAL A 131 -5.91 -3.39 -7.21
N ALA A 132 -6.65 -4.38 -6.67
CA ALA A 132 -6.16 -5.72 -6.36
C ALA A 132 -5.35 -6.38 -7.49
N PRO A 133 -5.79 -6.37 -8.77
CA PRO A 133 -4.97 -6.94 -9.86
C PRO A 133 -3.66 -6.17 -10.08
N PHE A 134 -3.67 -4.84 -9.91
CA PHE A 134 -2.48 -4.00 -10.01
C PHE A 134 -1.50 -4.31 -8.88
N VAL A 135 -1.98 -4.37 -7.64
CA VAL A 135 -1.16 -4.73 -6.47
C VAL A 135 -0.56 -6.13 -6.62
N ARG A 136 -1.33 -7.09 -7.15
CA ARG A 136 -0.83 -8.44 -7.43
C ARG A 136 0.32 -8.44 -8.44
N LEU A 137 0.22 -7.61 -9.49
CA LEU A 137 1.30 -7.42 -10.45
C LEU A 137 2.54 -6.81 -9.79
N LEU A 138 2.36 -5.79 -8.94
CA LEU A 138 3.45 -5.19 -8.16
C LEU A 138 4.14 -6.19 -7.24
N VAL A 139 3.39 -7.00 -6.50
CA VAL A 139 3.95 -8.07 -5.66
C VAL A 139 4.75 -9.06 -6.49
N TRP A 140 4.30 -9.41 -7.69
CA TRP A 140 5.03 -10.30 -8.57
C TRP A 140 6.34 -9.68 -9.09
N ILE A 141 6.33 -8.40 -9.48
CA ILE A 141 7.51 -7.66 -9.94
C ILE A 141 8.52 -7.43 -8.81
N CYS A 142 8.04 -7.05 -7.63
CA CYS A 142 8.86 -6.77 -6.47
C CYS A 142 9.26 -8.04 -5.71
N PHE A 143 8.67 -9.21 -6.03
CA PHE A 143 8.97 -10.50 -5.40
C PHE A 143 10.47 -10.79 -5.20
N PRO A 144 11.37 -10.62 -6.21
CA PRO A 144 12.80 -10.90 -6.03
C PRO A 144 13.47 -10.08 -4.93
N VAL A 145 13.00 -8.85 -4.68
CA VAL A 145 13.57 -7.93 -3.68
C VAL A 145 12.78 -7.98 -2.37
N ALA A 146 11.46 -8.05 -2.44
CA ALA A 146 10.57 -8.08 -1.29
C ALA A 146 10.67 -9.41 -0.52
N TYR A 147 10.92 -10.54 -1.19
CA TYR A 147 11.05 -11.85 -0.55
C TYR A 147 12.23 -11.97 0.46
N PRO A 148 13.47 -11.57 0.12
CA PRO A 148 14.56 -11.59 1.10
C PRO A 148 14.34 -10.59 2.24
N ILE A 149 13.77 -9.42 1.95
CA ILE A 149 13.48 -8.40 2.97
C ILE A 149 12.36 -8.89 3.91
N SER A 150 11.29 -9.48 3.38
CA SER A 150 10.21 -10.05 4.19
C SER A 150 10.72 -11.20 5.06
N LYS A 151 11.58 -12.07 4.51
CA LYS A 151 12.18 -13.17 5.27
C LYS A 151 13.14 -12.69 6.36
N LEU A 152 13.89 -11.63 6.09
CA LEU A 152 14.74 -10.97 7.10
C LEU A 152 13.88 -10.34 8.20
N LEU A 153 12.77 -9.70 7.84
CA LEU A 153 11.83 -9.12 8.79
C LEU A 153 11.16 -10.20 9.65
N ASP A 154 10.73 -11.32 9.05
CA ASP A 154 10.20 -12.49 9.78
C ASP A 154 11.23 -13.11 10.72
N PHE A 155 12.51 -13.10 10.33
CA PHE A 155 13.62 -13.59 11.16
C PHE A 155 13.92 -12.64 12.33
N LEU A 156 13.96 -11.32 12.09
CA LEU A 156 14.25 -10.29 13.08
C LEU A 156 13.09 -10.05 14.08
N LEU A 157 11.84 -10.12 13.64
CA LEU A 157 10.67 -10.00 14.51
C LEU A 157 10.42 -11.26 15.37
N GLY A 158 11.21 -12.32 15.15
CA GLY A 158 11.23 -13.53 15.95
C GLY A 158 10.05 -14.47 15.69
N HIS A 159 10.28 -15.76 15.96
CA HIS A 159 9.36 -16.89 15.79
C HIS A 159 7.99 -16.79 16.49
N GLY A 160 7.63 -15.65 17.10
CA GLY A 160 6.37 -15.42 17.79
C GLY A 160 5.22 -14.92 16.90
N HIS A 161 5.47 -14.02 15.93
CA HIS A 161 4.36 -13.35 15.22
C HIS A 161 3.67 -14.21 14.16
N ALA A 162 4.41 -15.07 13.44
CA ALA A 162 3.79 -16.06 12.56
C ALA A 162 2.92 -17.08 13.34
N ALA A 163 3.29 -17.38 14.59
CA ALA A 163 2.50 -18.24 15.47
C ALA A 163 1.30 -17.51 16.11
N LEU A 164 1.42 -16.22 16.41
CA LEU A 164 0.32 -15.40 16.96
C LEU A 164 -0.73 -15.06 15.90
N PHE A 165 -0.32 -14.75 14.66
CA PHE A 165 -1.27 -14.50 13.57
C PHE A 165 -2.01 -15.78 13.18
N ARG A 166 -1.28 -16.91 13.08
CA ARG A 166 -1.90 -18.23 12.87
C ARG A 166 -2.83 -18.65 14.01
N ARG A 167 -2.55 -18.27 15.26
CA ARG A 167 -3.43 -18.52 16.42
C ARG A 167 -4.61 -17.54 16.47
N ALA A 168 -4.46 -16.28 16.10
CA ALA A 168 -5.57 -15.33 16.02
C ALA A 168 -6.54 -15.73 14.90
N GLU A 169 -6.02 -16.12 13.74
CA GLU A 169 -6.78 -16.73 12.64
C GLU A 169 -7.45 -18.04 13.06
N LEU A 170 -6.72 -18.99 13.67
CA LEU A 170 -7.33 -20.25 14.16
C LEU A 170 -8.36 -20.03 15.27
N LYS A 171 -8.11 -19.09 16.20
CA LYS A 171 -9.03 -18.80 17.31
C LYS A 171 -10.29 -18.12 16.79
N THR A 172 -10.20 -17.39 15.69
CA THR A 172 -11.37 -16.79 15.05
C THR A 172 -12.13 -17.82 14.19
N LEU A 173 -11.43 -18.69 13.46
CA LEU A 173 -12.03 -19.86 12.80
C LEU A 173 -12.72 -20.82 13.77
N VAL A 174 -12.12 -21.08 14.94
CA VAL A 174 -12.67 -21.95 16.00
C VAL A 174 -13.84 -21.27 16.72
N ASN A 175 -13.82 -19.96 16.97
CA ASN A 175 -14.97 -19.26 17.54
C ASN A 175 -16.15 -19.16 16.57
N LEU A 176 -15.89 -19.05 15.26
CA LEU A 176 -16.95 -19.08 14.24
C LEU A 176 -17.58 -20.48 14.13
N HIS A 177 -16.77 -21.55 14.06
CA HIS A 177 -17.29 -22.91 14.05
C HIS A 177 -17.89 -23.36 15.39
N GLY A 178 -17.43 -22.83 16.52
CA GLY A 178 -17.96 -23.16 17.86
C GLY A 178 -19.35 -22.59 18.13
N ASN A 179 -19.67 -21.41 17.59
CA ASN A 179 -20.98 -20.78 17.74
C ASN A 179 -22.04 -21.30 16.73
N GLU A 180 -21.64 -22.03 15.69
CA GLU A 180 -22.57 -22.67 14.75
C GLU A 180 -23.06 -24.06 15.23
N VAL A 181 -22.49 -24.63 16.29
CA VAL A 181 -22.92 -25.94 16.84
C VAL A 181 -23.79 -25.83 18.10
N GLU A 182 -24.08 -24.62 18.57
CA GLU A 182 -24.86 -24.38 19.80
C GLU A 182 -26.19 -23.61 19.55
N ASN A 183 -26.74 -23.69 18.35
CA ASN A 183 -28.14 -23.32 18.05
C ASN A 183 -28.87 -24.45 17.30
#